data_AF-A0A016V9M1-F1
#
_entry.id   AF-A0A016V9M1-F1
#
_cell.length_a   1.000
_cell.length_b   1.000
_cell.length_c   1.000
_cell.angle_alpha   90.00
_cell.angle_beta   90.00
_cell.angle_gamma   90.00
#
_symmetry.space_group_name_H-M   'P 1'
#
loop_
_entity.id
_entity.type
_entity.pdbx_description
1 polymer ?
#
loop_
_entity_poly.entity_id
_entity_poly.type
_entity_poly.pdbx_seq_one_letter_code
_entity_poly.pdbx_strand_id
1 'polypeptide(L)'
;MNDVEDEPDSSCSDEGRVLDNYAVDTAEESDSFCPLVNDNSISAAAPRKLSFEVNDIKNEEQTEMSYFSIPSSITCEKSGDADSSDFFDTSASQIKDFLFAQVLGIRILVFMLQFLFNSWDFSTDAFKGVPIEDEELTRLDHLIHRVFAGFKRWDAVHMLHIAQHEYVYENSLAFFPFYPMTIRILSMAWATPFVHFGILHVSSALLISAVAINLGCFIAAAAVLYRIVRRVSHSVKQAVIAVLLFSANPASIFFSAAYTESLYCLLTFTGIWLLLEDNHPFFIRYLGSLLCFSLAYATRSNGLINLGYVGFFCLVEFIVSTDPENPSQRRIIFKRPVPVIISRTAVFALRMILAVLSVSLPIFVHGRRQQIAFCSHSSASSVPATLQRFAAEHKLVTVGRTDVIDWCNVTSSIFPPFYASVQAKYWHVSLFGYWQFRKIPCFLMAAPAFHVVAFGARQTWHRAWSKRSFLHLLAENGDHVPYTLHAIFMALGALFVYNAEVLTRMLFSSSPFPYLVLAQWMSRITPQVRLSDLFVPQPLPFLTYFCRRGLPEFLLYLYLMVYLVFGTTMHAMWLPFT
;
A
#
# COMPACT_ATOMS: atom_id res chain seq x y z
N MET A 1 9.88 -56.78 42.80
CA MET A 1 8.89 -57.25 41.82
C MET A 1 9.34 -56.68 40.47
N ASN A 2 10.58 -57.02 40.07
CA ASN A 2 10.97 -58.22 39.29
C ASN A 2 10.81 -57.88 37.80
N ASP A 3 11.80 -57.91 36.90
CA ASP A 3 13.17 -58.48 36.80
C ASP A 3 13.93 -57.58 35.77
N VAL A 4 15.23 -57.24 35.80
CA VAL A 4 16.52 -57.97 35.74
C VAL A 4 16.76 -58.78 34.46
N GLU A 5 18.00 -58.65 33.96
CA GLU A 5 18.75 -59.31 32.86
C GLU A 5 18.87 -58.49 31.56
N ASP A 6 20.04 -58.28 30.94
CA ASP A 6 21.45 -58.30 31.35
C ASP A 6 22.28 -57.67 30.20
N GLU A 7 23.45 -57.15 30.57
CA GLU A 7 24.55 -56.51 29.81
C GLU A 7 25.27 -57.42 28.78
N PRO A 8 26.46 -57.10 28.18
CA PRO A 8 27.18 -55.83 27.95
C PRO A 8 27.79 -55.72 26.51
N ASP A 9 28.43 -54.59 26.17
CA ASP A 9 29.85 -54.68 25.80
C ASP A 9 30.61 -53.35 25.92
N SER A 10 31.66 -53.46 26.72
CA SER A 10 32.91 -52.71 26.89
C SER A 10 33.48 -52.04 25.61
N SER A 11 34.39 -51.07 25.62
CA SER A 11 35.03 -50.22 26.63
C SER A 11 35.97 -49.24 25.90
N CYS A 12 36.31 -48.15 26.61
CA CYS A 12 37.58 -47.39 26.52
C CYS A 12 37.85 -46.54 25.25
N SER A 13 38.35 -45.31 25.35
CA SER A 13 38.89 -44.57 26.51
C SER A 13 39.15 -43.11 26.12
N ASP A 14 38.88 -42.21 27.07
CA ASP A 14 39.73 -41.11 27.61
C ASP A 14 40.56 -40.24 26.64
N GLU A 15 40.73 -38.93 26.84
CA GLU A 15 40.54 -37.99 27.95
C GLU A 15 40.63 -36.59 27.29
N GLY A 16 39.86 -35.56 27.66
CA GLY A 16 40.14 -34.62 28.75
C GLY A 16 41.36 -33.72 28.45
N ARG A 17 41.38 -32.39 28.59
CA ARG A 17 40.52 -31.40 29.23
C ARG A 17 41.18 -30.01 29.06
N VAL A 18 40.37 -28.94 29.07
CA VAL A 18 40.58 -27.61 29.73
C VAL A 18 41.60 -26.64 29.08
N LEU A 19 41.21 -25.51 28.47
CA LEU A 19 40.75 -24.19 29.00
C LEU A 19 41.83 -23.33 29.66
N ASP A 20 42.19 -22.20 29.01
CA ASP A 20 42.19 -20.81 29.53
C ASP A 20 42.81 -19.87 28.45
N ASN A 21 42.07 -18.90 27.90
CA ASN A 21 41.85 -17.52 28.38
C ASN A 21 43.10 -16.62 28.41
N TYR A 22 43.22 -15.69 27.45
CA TYR A 22 43.04 -14.22 27.62
C TYR A 22 43.62 -13.44 26.43
N ALA A 23 42.94 -12.34 26.11
CA ALA A 23 43.25 -11.37 25.07
C ALA A 23 44.38 -10.40 25.47
N VAL A 24 44.94 -9.67 24.48
CA VAL A 24 45.00 -8.19 24.38
C VAL A 24 46.20 -7.70 23.52
N ASP A 25 45.86 -6.84 22.55
CA ASP A 25 46.55 -5.68 21.94
C ASP A 25 47.73 -5.71 20.93
N THR A 26 47.47 -4.90 19.88
CA THR A 26 48.29 -3.88 19.20
C THR A 26 49.40 -4.23 18.20
N ALA A 27 49.11 -3.83 16.94
CA ALA A 27 49.79 -2.82 16.10
C ALA A 27 51.26 -2.98 15.64
N GLU A 28 51.51 -2.34 14.50
CA GLU A 28 52.80 -2.03 13.83
C GLU A 28 53.44 -3.16 13.01
N GLU A 29 54.12 -2.94 11.89
CA GLU A 29 54.18 -1.92 10.82
C GLU A 29 55.22 -2.51 9.84
N SER A 30 55.26 -2.00 8.60
CA SER A 30 56.42 -2.06 7.69
C SER A 30 56.76 -3.44 7.05
N ASP A 31 57.28 -3.55 5.83
CA ASP A 31 57.37 -2.69 4.66
C ASP A 31 57.98 -3.56 3.54
N SER A 32 57.75 -3.15 2.29
CA SER A 32 58.68 -3.30 1.16
C SER A 32 58.81 -4.71 0.49
N PHE A 33 59.15 -4.89 -0.78
CA PHE A 33 59.80 -4.06 -1.81
C PHE A 33 59.41 -4.67 -3.18
N CYS A 34 59.05 -3.86 -4.19
CA CYS A 34 59.18 -4.22 -5.61
C CYS A 34 60.58 -3.80 -6.10
N PRO A 35 61.12 -4.41 -7.18
CA PRO A 35 61.22 -3.60 -8.39
C PRO A 35 60.99 -4.36 -9.72
N LEU A 36 60.72 -3.53 -10.74
CA LEU A 36 60.60 -3.78 -12.18
C LEU A 36 61.82 -4.45 -12.82
N VAL A 37 61.64 -5.08 -14.00
CA VAL A 37 62.31 -4.75 -15.30
C VAL A 37 61.85 -5.71 -16.42
N ASN A 38 61.80 -5.16 -17.64
CA ASN A 38 61.25 -5.65 -18.91
C ASN A 38 62.15 -6.60 -19.73
N ASP A 39 61.46 -7.36 -20.59
CA ASP A 39 61.73 -7.76 -22.00
C ASP A 39 62.74 -8.85 -22.44
N ASN A 40 62.18 -9.71 -23.31
CA ASN A 40 62.70 -10.37 -24.53
C ASN A 40 63.07 -11.88 -24.57
N SER A 41 62.19 -12.60 -25.30
CA SER A 41 62.45 -13.54 -26.42
C SER A 41 62.71 -15.06 -26.21
N ILE A 42 61.70 -15.84 -26.67
CA ILE A 42 61.70 -17.02 -27.58
C ILE A 42 62.54 -18.28 -27.22
N SER A 43 61.86 -19.42 -27.02
CA SER A 43 62.03 -20.69 -27.80
C SER A 43 61.51 -21.98 -27.11
N ALA A 44 60.54 -22.63 -27.77
CA ALA A 44 60.29 -24.09 -27.93
C ALA A 44 60.00 -25.03 -26.73
N ALA A 45 58.79 -25.64 -26.72
CA ALA A 45 58.55 -27.08 -27.00
C ALA A 45 57.12 -27.52 -26.57
N ALA A 46 56.46 -28.29 -27.44
CA ALA A 46 55.05 -28.74 -27.41
C ALA A 46 54.85 -30.10 -26.67
N PRO A 47 53.72 -30.83 -26.80
CA PRO A 47 52.29 -30.52 -26.59
C PRO A 47 51.56 -31.59 -25.72
N ARG A 48 50.32 -31.32 -25.28
CA ARG A 48 49.36 -32.40 -24.91
C ARG A 48 48.03 -32.23 -25.63
N LYS A 49 47.62 -33.36 -26.20
CA LYS A 49 46.52 -33.65 -27.14
C LYS A 49 45.13 -33.27 -26.60
N LEU A 50 44.26 -32.75 -27.47
CA LEU A 50 42.83 -33.02 -27.41
C LEU A 50 42.32 -33.24 -28.85
N SER A 51 41.77 -34.42 -29.08
CA SER A 51 41.30 -34.94 -30.36
C SER A 51 39.97 -34.32 -30.79
N PHE A 52 39.92 -33.90 -32.06
CA PHE A 52 38.70 -33.65 -32.83
C PHE A 52 38.22 -34.97 -33.45
N GLU A 53 36.91 -35.21 -33.43
CA GLU A 53 36.24 -35.96 -34.50
C GLU A 53 35.28 -35.00 -35.21
N VAL A 54 35.40 -34.98 -36.54
CA VAL A 54 34.63 -34.20 -37.51
C VAL A 54 33.86 -35.21 -38.37
N ASN A 55 32.61 -34.88 -38.73
CA ASN A 55 31.91 -35.14 -40.00
C ASN A 55 30.42 -34.77 -39.77
N ASP A 56 29.65 -34.09 -40.63
CA ASP A 56 29.81 -33.69 -42.02
C ASP A 56 28.83 -32.53 -42.36
N ILE A 57 29.35 -31.50 -43.04
CA ILE A 57 28.89 -30.89 -44.32
C ILE A 57 27.44 -30.35 -44.50
N LYS A 58 27.39 -29.01 -44.71
CA LYS A 58 26.51 -28.17 -45.57
C LYS A 58 25.03 -27.94 -45.20
N ASN A 59 24.72 -26.69 -44.85
CA ASN A 59 24.08 -25.74 -45.79
C ASN A 59 24.20 -24.30 -45.23
N GLU A 60 24.92 -23.45 -45.95
CA GLU A 60 24.82 -22.00 -45.81
C GLU A 60 23.55 -21.54 -46.54
N GLU A 61 22.50 -21.20 -45.80
CA GLU A 61 21.42 -20.34 -46.30
C GLU A 61 21.24 -19.16 -45.34
N GLN A 62 21.47 -17.99 -45.93
CA GLN A 62 21.08 -16.63 -45.53
C GLN A 62 20.31 -16.50 -44.21
N THR A 63 20.97 -15.99 -43.17
CA THR A 63 20.27 -15.52 -41.97
C THR A 63 19.77 -14.10 -42.22
N GLU A 64 18.51 -13.99 -42.67
CA GLU A 64 17.74 -12.75 -42.57
C GLU A 64 17.69 -12.28 -41.10
N MET A 65 17.94 -10.99 -40.87
CA MET A 65 17.73 -10.31 -39.60
C MET A 65 16.24 -10.37 -39.20
N SER A 66 15.87 -11.37 -38.41
CA SER A 66 14.58 -11.42 -37.71
C SER A 66 14.60 -10.48 -36.50
N TYR A 67 14.01 -9.29 -36.65
CA TYR A 67 13.92 -8.25 -35.62
C TYR A 67 12.92 -8.55 -34.48
N PHE A 68 12.34 -9.75 -34.41
CA PHE A 68 11.39 -10.17 -33.37
C PHE A 68 11.51 -11.68 -33.05
N SER A 69 12.66 -12.14 -32.56
CA SER A 69 12.78 -13.51 -32.04
C SER A 69 12.29 -13.58 -30.58
N ILE A 70 11.12 -14.20 -30.36
CA ILE A 70 10.61 -14.49 -29.01
C ILE A 70 11.41 -15.69 -28.44
N PRO A 71 12.15 -15.54 -27.33
CA PRO A 71 12.93 -16.63 -26.75
C PRO A 71 12.02 -17.82 -26.36
N SER A 72 12.50 -19.06 -26.56
CA SER A 72 11.74 -20.29 -26.27
C SER A 72 11.55 -20.58 -24.78
N SER A 73 12.47 -20.10 -23.95
CA SER A 73 12.46 -20.21 -22.50
C SER A 73 13.08 -18.95 -21.92
N ILE A 74 12.57 -18.51 -20.78
CA ILE A 74 13.23 -17.51 -19.95
C ILE A 74 13.85 -18.30 -18.81
N THR A 75 15.17 -18.43 -18.84
CA THR A 75 15.94 -18.83 -17.67
C THR A 75 15.93 -17.64 -16.72
N CYS A 76 15.14 -17.73 -15.66
CA CYS A 76 15.37 -16.88 -14.50
C CYS A 76 16.69 -17.34 -13.91
N GLU A 77 17.76 -16.56 -14.10
CA GLU A 77 18.91 -16.67 -13.21
C GLU A 77 18.34 -16.56 -11.80
N LYS A 78 18.59 -17.57 -10.96
CA LYS A 78 18.57 -17.35 -9.51
C LYS A 78 19.47 -16.14 -9.34
N SER A 79 18.91 -15.03 -8.84
CA SER A 79 19.70 -13.88 -8.48
C SER A 79 20.81 -14.39 -7.57
N GLY A 80 22.02 -14.55 -8.12
CA GLY A 80 23.22 -14.73 -7.34
C GLY A 80 23.25 -13.60 -6.34
N ASP A 81 23.56 -13.93 -5.09
CA ASP A 81 23.54 -13.06 -3.93
C ASP A 81 23.62 -11.58 -4.31
N ALA A 82 22.45 -10.94 -4.39
CA ALA A 82 22.34 -9.54 -4.75
C ALA A 82 23.02 -8.73 -3.63
N ASP A 83 24.20 -8.20 -3.91
CA ASP A 83 25.03 -7.39 -3.02
C ASP A 83 25.05 -7.90 -1.57
N SER A 84 25.51 -9.14 -1.38
CA SER A 84 25.88 -9.63 -0.04
C SER A 84 27.31 -9.17 0.27
N SER A 85 27.44 -8.17 1.15
CA SER A 85 28.43 -8.06 2.24
C SER A 85 28.82 -6.62 2.60
N ASP A 86 28.80 -5.66 1.66
CA ASP A 86 29.42 -4.34 1.92
C ASP A 86 28.50 -3.24 2.49
N PHE A 87 27.20 -3.52 2.74
CA PHE A 87 26.24 -2.49 3.21
C PHE A 87 25.66 -2.71 4.63
N PHE A 88 25.82 -3.88 5.27
CA PHE A 88 25.05 -4.22 6.49
C PHE A 88 25.90 -4.72 7.67
N ASP A 89 26.30 -3.82 8.55
CA ASP A 89 26.75 -4.15 9.93
C ASP A 89 25.57 -4.21 10.93
N THR A 90 24.32 -4.30 10.46
CA THR A 90 23.12 -4.13 11.32
C THR A 90 22.19 -5.34 11.26
N SER A 91 21.77 -5.84 12.43
CA SER A 91 20.86 -6.97 12.56
C SER A 91 19.43 -6.64 12.10
N ALA A 92 18.69 -7.65 11.62
CA ALA A 92 17.29 -7.48 11.22
C ALA A 92 16.37 -7.01 12.36
N SER A 93 16.69 -7.34 13.62
CA SER A 93 15.94 -6.85 14.78
C SER A 93 16.12 -5.35 14.97
N GLN A 94 17.34 -4.84 14.86
CA GLN A 94 17.63 -3.41 14.98
C GLN A 94 16.89 -2.60 13.90
N ILE A 95 16.82 -3.10 12.65
CA ILE A 95 16.03 -2.46 11.59
C ILE A 95 14.55 -2.40 11.98
N LYS A 96 13.99 -3.50 12.47
CA LYS A 96 12.58 -3.58 12.87
C LYS A 96 12.27 -2.59 14.00
N ASP A 97 13.10 -2.57 15.04
CA ASP A 97 12.89 -1.72 16.22
C ASP A 97 13.02 -0.23 15.85
N PHE A 98 13.99 0.11 15.00
CA PHE A 98 14.15 1.47 14.45
C PHE A 98 12.96 1.91 13.61
N LEU A 99 12.53 1.09 12.64
CA LEU A 99 11.39 1.42 11.79
C LEU A 99 10.11 1.59 12.62
N PHE A 100 9.91 0.71 13.60
CA PHE A 100 8.78 0.81 14.52
C PHE A 100 8.80 2.13 15.30
N ALA A 101 9.97 2.50 15.85
CA ALA A 101 10.15 3.77 16.56
C ALA A 101 9.89 4.98 15.66
N GLN A 102 10.35 4.98 14.40
CA GLN A 102 10.12 6.06 13.45
C GLN A 102 8.64 6.18 13.05
N VAL A 103 7.99 5.06 12.74
CA VAL A 103 6.56 5.02 12.41
C VAL A 103 5.73 5.54 13.56
N LEU A 104 5.96 5.03 14.78
CA LEU A 104 5.25 5.46 15.98
C LEU A 104 5.55 6.92 16.34
N GLY A 105 6.82 7.34 16.26
CA GLY A 105 7.25 8.70 16.54
C GLY A 105 6.54 9.73 15.66
N ILE A 106 6.38 9.47 14.36
CA ILE A 106 5.61 10.37 13.48
C ILE A 106 4.11 10.35 13.81
N ARG A 107 3.54 9.21 14.21
CA ARG A 107 2.13 9.18 14.65
C ARG A 107 1.92 9.99 15.94
N ILE A 108 2.87 9.93 16.87
CA ILE A 108 2.87 10.77 18.07
C ILE A 108 2.98 12.25 17.69
N LEU A 109 3.86 12.61 16.75
CA LEU A 109 3.96 13.99 16.25
C LEU A 109 2.64 14.48 15.66
N VAL A 110 1.98 13.69 14.80
CA VAL A 110 0.66 14.04 14.23
C VAL A 110 -0.39 14.21 15.33
N PHE A 111 -0.38 13.33 16.34
CA PHE A 111 -1.26 13.45 17.51
C PHE A 111 -0.99 14.73 18.31
N MET A 112 0.28 15.12 18.51
CA MET A 112 0.63 16.35 19.23
C MET A 112 0.23 17.59 18.43
N LEU A 113 0.48 17.60 17.12
CA LEU A 113 0.08 18.71 16.24
C LEU A 113 -1.45 18.90 16.24
N GLN A 114 -2.22 17.83 16.07
CA GLN A 114 -3.68 17.98 16.12
C GLN A 114 -4.14 18.42 17.52
N PHE A 115 -3.53 17.93 18.59
CA PHE A 115 -3.93 18.27 19.95
C PHE A 115 -3.71 19.76 20.25
N LEU A 116 -2.57 20.30 19.80
CA LEU A 116 -2.24 21.71 19.98
C LEU A 116 -3.17 22.64 19.19
N PHE A 117 -3.57 22.24 17.98
CA PHE A 117 -4.28 23.12 17.06
C PHE A 117 -5.80 22.89 16.97
N ASN A 118 -6.33 21.79 17.53
CA ASN A 118 -7.75 21.45 17.41
C ASN A 118 -8.72 22.45 18.06
N SER A 119 -8.23 23.31 18.97
CA SER A 119 -9.01 24.29 19.70
C SER A 119 -9.38 25.51 18.86
N TRP A 120 -8.67 25.75 17.75
CA TRP A 120 -9.02 26.80 16.79
C TRP A 120 -10.04 26.28 15.78
N ASP A 121 -11.33 26.49 16.05
CA ASP A 121 -12.43 26.05 15.19
C ASP A 121 -12.84 27.16 14.20
N PHE A 122 -12.35 27.08 12.95
CA PHE A 122 -12.75 28.02 11.91
C PHE A 122 -14.14 27.70 11.34
N SER A 123 -14.86 28.75 10.92
CA SER A 123 -16.18 28.60 10.30
C SER A 123 -16.06 27.86 8.96
N THR A 124 -16.90 26.86 8.76
CA THR A 124 -16.96 26.04 7.55
C THR A 124 -18.42 25.66 7.28
N ASP A 125 -18.74 25.41 6.02
CA ASP A 125 -20.01 24.86 5.53
C ASP A 125 -20.07 23.33 5.61
N ALA A 126 -18.97 22.69 6.03
CA ALA A 126 -18.88 21.24 6.18
C ALA A 126 -19.84 20.70 7.25
N PHE A 127 -20.31 19.46 7.03
CA PHE A 127 -21.14 18.74 7.99
C PHE A 127 -20.37 18.50 9.31
N LYS A 128 -20.81 19.13 10.40
CA LYS A 128 -20.21 19.00 11.75
C LYS A 128 -20.82 17.88 12.59
N GLY A 129 -21.81 17.16 12.06
CA GLY A 129 -22.50 16.08 12.75
C GLY A 129 -23.70 16.58 13.54
N VAL A 130 -24.44 15.63 14.12
CA VAL A 130 -25.57 15.95 15.00
C VAL A 130 -25.00 16.35 16.36
N PRO A 131 -25.37 17.52 16.92
CA PRO A 131 -24.90 17.95 18.23
C PRO A 131 -25.42 16.98 19.30
N ILE A 132 -24.58 16.74 20.30
CA ILE A 132 -24.90 15.93 21.47
C ILE A 132 -25.17 16.91 22.61
N GLU A 133 -26.23 16.69 23.38
CA GLU A 133 -26.55 17.56 24.51
C GLU A 133 -25.49 17.42 25.60
N ASP A 134 -25.04 18.53 26.19
CA ASP A 134 -23.94 18.52 27.18
C ASP A 134 -24.29 17.69 28.43
N GLU A 135 -25.58 17.52 28.73
CA GLU A 135 -26.09 16.70 29.83
C GLU A 135 -25.85 15.19 29.61
N GLU A 136 -25.72 14.75 28.36
CA GLU A 136 -25.44 13.35 28.00
C GLU A 136 -23.95 12.99 28.11
N LEU A 137 -23.06 13.99 28.20
CA LEU A 137 -21.61 13.81 28.14
C LEU A 137 -20.99 13.84 29.54
N THR A 138 -20.21 12.81 29.86
CA THR A 138 -19.42 12.78 31.10
C THR A 138 -18.20 13.70 31.02
N ARG A 139 -17.54 13.97 32.15
CA ARG A 139 -16.24 14.67 32.17
C ARG A 139 -15.17 13.95 31.34
N LEU A 140 -15.22 12.62 31.33
CA LEU A 140 -14.31 11.79 30.53
C LEU A 140 -14.58 12.00 29.03
N ASP A 141 -15.85 12.07 28.63
CA ASP A 141 -16.22 12.35 27.24
C ASP A 141 -15.71 13.72 26.77
N HIS A 142 -15.88 14.76 27.59
CA HIS A 142 -15.36 16.09 27.30
C HIS A 142 -13.83 16.08 27.15
N LEU A 143 -13.12 15.32 27.99
CA LEU A 143 -11.67 15.15 27.86
C LEU A 143 -11.31 14.44 26.55
N ILE A 144 -11.98 13.34 26.22
CA ILE A 144 -11.74 12.57 24.98
C ILE A 144 -12.00 13.45 23.77
N HIS A 145 -13.13 14.17 23.74
CA HIS A 145 -13.48 15.05 22.62
C HIS A 145 -12.47 16.17 22.48
N ARG A 146 -11.99 16.77 23.58
CA ARG A 146 -10.91 17.77 23.54
C ARG A 146 -9.60 17.19 23.02
N VAL A 147 -9.21 16.01 23.48
CA VAL A 147 -7.94 15.38 23.11
C VAL A 147 -7.91 14.96 21.65
N PHE A 148 -9.04 14.46 21.12
CA PHE A 148 -9.14 13.89 19.78
C PHE A 148 -9.99 14.72 18.80
N ALA A 149 -10.36 15.96 19.14
CA ALA A 149 -11.23 16.81 18.32
C ALA A 149 -10.72 16.95 16.89
N GLY A 150 -9.41 17.14 16.70
CA GLY A 150 -8.80 17.29 15.38
C GLY A 150 -8.94 16.05 14.50
N PHE A 151 -9.10 14.86 15.10
CA PHE A 151 -9.34 13.61 14.38
C PHE A 151 -10.81 13.40 13.98
N LYS A 152 -11.74 14.22 14.48
CA LYS A 152 -13.16 14.27 14.14
C LYS A 152 -13.48 15.54 13.32
N ARG A 153 -12.85 15.69 12.15
CA ARG A 153 -13.05 16.83 11.25
C ARG A 153 -13.33 16.33 9.82
N TRP A 154 -14.10 17.10 9.05
CA TRP A 154 -14.44 16.82 7.65
C TRP A 154 -15.09 15.44 7.45
N ASP A 155 -14.66 14.63 6.47
CA ASP A 155 -15.23 13.32 6.15
C ASP A 155 -15.28 12.36 7.37
N ALA A 156 -14.41 12.54 8.37
CA ALA A 156 -14.41 11.74 9.58
C ALA A 156 -15.74 11.80 10.33
N VAL A 157 -16.44 12.94 10.25
CA VAL A 157 -17.76 13.12 10.87
C VAL A 157 -18.79 12.20 10.24
N HIS A 158 -18.75 12.02 8.92
CA HIS A 158 -19.65 11.08 8.23
C HIS A 158 -19.38 9.63 8.63
N MET A 159 -18.10 9.23 8.74
CA MET A 159 -17.73 7.88 9.17
C MET A 159 -18.26 7.56 10.57
N LEU A 160 -18.06 8.48 11.51
CA LEU A 160 -18.53 8.32 12.89
C LEU A 160 -20.05 8.38 12.98
N HIS A 161 -20.70 9.24 12.18
CA HIS A 161 -22.16 9.29 12.08
C HIS A 161 -22.74 7.96 11.59
N ILE A 162 -22.18 7.38 10.52
CA ILE A 162 -22.62 6.07 10.00
C ILE A 162 -22.39 4.96 11.03
N ALA A 163 -21.26 5.00 11.75
CA ALA A 163 -20.99 4.00 12.79
C ALA A 163 -22.03 4.06 13.93
N GLN A 164 -22.49 5.26 14.29
CA GLN A 164 -23.46 5.49 15.36
C GLN A 164 -24.91 5.22 14.91
N HIS A 165 -25.33 5.85 13.81
CA HIS A 165 -26.74 5.94 13.38
C HIS A 165 -27.07 5.14 12.12
N GLU A 166 -26.10 4.42 11.56
CA GLU A 166 -26.22 3.79 10.24
C GLU A 166 -26.47 4.83 9.11
N TYR A 167 -27.01 4.40 7.99
CA TYR A 167 -27.25 5.24 6.82
C TYR A 167 -28.62 5.93 6.92
N VAL A 168 -28.63 7.14 7.49
CA VAL A 168 -29.86 7.95 7.63
C VAL A 168 -29.95 9.05 6.57
N TYR A 169 -28.82 9.65 6.22
CA TYR A 169 -28.75 10.76 5.26
C TYR A 169 -28.23 10.28 3.90
N GLU A 170 -28.77 10.85 2.83
CA GLU A 170 -28.41 10.50 1.45
C GLU A 170 -26.93 10.80 1.15
N ASN A 171 -26.41 11.93 1.61
CA ASN A 171 -24.99 12.28 1.43
C ASN A 171 -24.05 11.26 2.09
N SER A 172 -24.47 10.60 3.17
CA SER A 172 -23.69 9.54 3.82
C SER A 172 -23.49 8.30 2.95
N LEU A 173 -24.33 8.08 1.92
CA LEU A 173 -24.19 6.97 0.97
C LEU A 173 -22.90 7.04 0.14
N ALA A 174 -22.26 8.21 0.03
CA ALA A 174 -20.95 8.33 -0.61
C ALA A 174 -19.85 7.54 0.13
N PHE A 175 -20.04 7.25 1.41
CA PHE A 175 -19.07 6.62 2.28
C PHE A 175 -19.36 5.13 2.46
N PHE A 176 -18.36 4.31 2.17
CA PHE A 176 -18.49 2.87 2.05
C PHE A 176 -18.52 2.17 3.43
N PRO A 177 -19.17 1.00 3.55
CA PRO A 177 -19.64 0.47 4.83
C PRO A 177 -18.57 -0.17 5.71
N PHE A 178 -17.46 -0.66 5.17
CA PHE A 178 -16.58 -1.55 5.93
C PHE A 178 -15.88 -0.85 7.09
N TYR A 179 -15.36 0.36 6.88
CA TYR A 179 -14.70 1.13 7.94
C TYR A 179 -15.65 1.54 9.07
N PRO A 180 -16.80 2.22 8.83
CA PRO A 180 -17.70 2.61 9.91
C PRO A 180 -18.29 1.39 10.65
N MET A 181 -18.53 0.28 9.96
CA MET A 181 -18.97 -0.95 10.63
C MET A 181 -17.86 -1.59 11.47
N THR A 182 -16.61 -1.53 11.03
CA THR A 182 -15.47 -1.98 11.84
C THR A 182 -15.33 -1.13 13.11
N ILE A 183 -15.51 0.20 13.00
CA ILE A 183 -15.55 1.10 14.16
C ILE A 183 -16.67 0.70 15.13
N ARG A 184 -17.88 0.49 14.61
CA ARG A 184 -19.04 0.10 15.42
C ARG A 184 -18.81 -1.23 16.14
N ILE A 185 -18.39 -2.27 15.42
CA ILE A 185 -18.16 -3.61 15.98
C ILE A 185 -17.06 -3.55 17.05
N LEU A 186 -15.94 -2.88 16.76
CA LEU A 186 -14.86 -2.77 17.74
C LEU A 186 -15.32 -1.99 18.97
N SER A 187 -15.98 -0.85 18.78
CA SER A 187 -16.53 -0.05 19.88
C SER A 187 -17.49 -0.86 20.74
N MET A 188 -18.38 -1.67 20.15
CA MET A 188 -19.26 -2.55 20.91
C MET A 188 -18.47 -3.62 21.67
N ALA A 189 -17.40 -4.17 21.08
CA ALA A 189 -16.64 -5.25 21.70
C ALA A 189 -15.96 -4.84 23.02
N TRP A 190 -15.39 -3.64 23.12
CA TRP A 190 -14.70 -3.20 24.34
C TRP A 190 -15.49 -2.18 25.18
N ALA A 191 -16.33 -1.34 24.56
CA ALA A 191 -16.93 -0.20 25.26
C ALA A 191 -18.31 -0.49 25.86
N THR A 192 -18.99 -1.58 25.46
CA THR A 192 -20.33 -1.93 25.97
C THR A 192 -20.47 -1.84 27.50
N PRO A 193 -19.55 -2.40 28.33
CA PRO A 193 -19.70 -2.26 29.79
C PRO A 193 -19.60 -0.81 30.25
N PHE A 194 -18.66 -0.02 29.72
CA PHE A 194 -18.46 1.38 30.12
C PHE A 194 -19.62 2.28 29.71
N VAL A 195 -20.20 2.02 28.53
CA VAL A 195 -21.40 2.70 28.06
C VAL A 195 -22.60 2.33 28.93
N HIS A 196 -22.77 1.05 29.27
CA HIS A 196 -23.87 0.58 30.11
C HIS A 196 -23.84 1.20 31.51
N PHE A 197 -22.65 1.36 32.10
CA PHE A 197 -22.49 2.01 33.41
C PHE A 197 -22.50 3.54 33.35
N GLY A 198 -22.75 4.16 32.19
CA GLY A 198 -22.77 5.61 32.03
C GLY A 198 -21.41 6.30 32.27
N ILE A 199 -20.31 5.55 32.15
CA ILE A 199 -18.95 6.07 32.33
C ILE A 199 -18.45 6.76 31.06
N LEU A 200 -18.92 6.29 29.90
CA LEU A 200 -18.47 6.71 28.58
C LEU A 200 -19.65 6.80 27.61
N HIS A 201 -19.77 7.91 26.89
CA HIS A 201 -20.77 8.03 25.84
C HIS A 201 -20.37 7.26 24.56
N VAL A 202 -21.36 6.76 23.81
CA VAL A 202 -21.14 5.97 22.58
C VAL A 202 -20.27 6.71 21.57
N SER A 203 -20.46 8.03 21.40
CA SER A 203 -19.68 8.83 20.46
C SER A 203 -18.18 8.84 20.78
N SER A 204 -17.81 8.84 22.05
CA SER A 204 -16.43 8.83 22.51
C SER A 204 -15.79 7.47 22.29
N ALA A 205 -16.55 6.39 22.55
CA ALA A 205 -16.12 5.03 22.28
C ALA A 205 -15.84 4.78 20.79
N LEU A 206 -16.71 5.29 19.90
CA LEU A 206 -16.53 5.22 18.45
C LEU A 206 -15.27 5.99 18.01
N LEU A 207 -15.06 7.19 18.54
CA LEU A 207 -13.87 8.00 18.22
C LEU A 207 -12.57 7.30 18.64
N ILE A 208 -12.52 6.77 19.86
CA ILE A 208 -11.35 6.00 20.35
C ILE A 208 -11.10 4.78 19.45
N SER A 209 -12.16 4.07 19.08
CA SER A 209 -12.08 2.90 18.22
C SER A 209 -11.55 3.24 16.83
N ALA A 210 -12.01 4.34 16.23
CA ALA A 210 -11.54 4.80 14.93
C ALA A 210 -10.03 5.14 14.94
N VAL A 211 -9.57 5.85 15.97
CA VAL A 211 -8.15 6.20 16.15
C VAL A 211 -7.30 4.95 16.37
N ALA A 212 -7.77 4.02 17.21
CA ALA A 212 -7.07 2.76 17.49
C ALA A 212 -6.95 1.87 16.24
N ILE A 213 -8.04 1.72 15.46
CA ILE A 213 -8.03 1.00 14.18
C ILE A 213 -7.00 1.62 13.25
N ASN A 214 -6.97 2.93 13.12
CA ASN A 214 -6.07 3.60 12.18
C ASN A 214 -4.61 3.51 12.59
N LEU A 215 -4.30 3.62 13.88
CA LEU A 215 -2.94 3.41 14.39
C LEU A 215 -2.47 1.97 14.11
N GLY A 216 -3.28 0.98 14.46
CA GLY A 216 -2.95 -0.43 14.23
C GLY A 216 -2.78 -0.76 12.74
N CYS A 217 -3.72 -0.31 11.92
CA CYS A 217 -3.68 -0.53 10.47
C CYS A 217 -2.48 0.17 9.82
N PHE A 218 -2.13 1.38 10.26
CA PHE A 218 -0.97 2.11 9.74
C PHE A 218 0.34 1.40 10.04
N ILE A 219 0.54 0.94 11.27
CA ILE A 219 1.75 0.19 11.67
C ILE A 219 1.84 -1.12 10.87
N ALA A 220 0.74 -1.85 10.75
CA ALA A 220 0.69 -3.08 9.96
C ALA A 220 0.97 -2.80 8.47
N ALA A 221 0.39 -1.74 7.90
CA ALA A 221 0.62 -1.35 6.51
C ALA A 221 2.09 -1.00 6.24
N ALA A 222 2.77 -0.32 7.18
CA ALA A 222 4.19 -0.04 7.09
C ALA A 222 5.04 -1.34 7.02
N ALA A 223 4.70 -2.33 7.86
CA ALA A 223 5.38 -3.62 7.85
C ALA A 223 5.16 -4.39 6.54
N VAL A 224 3.94 -4.36 5.99
CA VAL A 224 3.65 -4.98 4.69
C VAL A 224 4.35 -4.24 3.55
N LEU A 225 4.37 -2.90 3.57
CA LEU A 225 5.07 -2.09 2.58
C LEU A 225 6.56 -2.42 2.54
N TYR A 226 7.22 -2.58 3.69
CA TYR A 226 8.61 -3.03 3.76
C TYR A 226 8.83 -4.33 3.00
N ARG A 227 7.93 -5.31 3.18
CA ARG A 227 8.00 -6.61 2.49
C ARG A 227 7.80 -6.46 0.98
N ILE A 228 6.83 -5.67 0.54
CA ILE A 228 6.57 -5.39 -0.87
C ILE A 228 7.82 -4.76 -1.52
N VAL A 229 8.33 -3.68 -0.94
CA VAL A 229 9.47 -2.94 -1.52
C VAL A 229 10.72 -3.80 -1.50
N ARG A 230 10.99 -4.56 -0.43
CA ARG A 230 12.12 -5.50 -0.38
C ARG A 230 12.02 -6.55 -1.48
N ARG A 231 10.81 -7.09 -1.74
CA ARG A 231 10.58 -8.11 -2.76
C ARG A 231 10.72 -7.56 -4.18
N VAL A 232 10.22 -6.36 -4.43
CA VAL A 232 10.21 -5.69 -5.75
C VAL A 232 11.59 -5.11 -6.11
N SER A 233 12.21 -4.40 -5.17
CA SER A 233 13.47 -3.69 -5.43
C SER A 233 14.72 -4.52 -5.18
N HIS A 234 14.59 -5.67 -4.52
CA HIS A 234 15.70 -6.48 -4.01
C HIS A 234 16.68 -5.71 -3.11
N SER A 235 16.28 -4.56 -2.56
CA SER A 235 17.14 -3.68 -1.77
C SER A 235 16.51 -3.37 -0.41
N VAL A 236 17.20 -3.76 0.66
CA VAL A 236 16.79 -3.43 2.04
C VAL A 236 16.85 -1.91 2.28
N LYS A 237 17.84 -1.21 1.70
CA LYS A 237 17.94 0.26 1.76
C LYS A 237 16.68 0.92 1.21
N GLN A 238 16.23 0.52 0.02
CA GLN A 238 15.01 1.07 -0.58
C GLN A 238 13.77 0.73 0.27
N ALA A 239 13.71 -0.46 0.86
CA ALA A 239 12.60 -0.83 1.75
C ALA A 239 12.54 0.02 3.03
N VAL A 240 13.69 0.30 3.66
CA VAL A 240 13.78 1.21 4.81
C VAL A 240 13.32 2.62 4.42
N ILE A 241 13.85 3.17 3.32
CA ILE A 241 13.49 4.50 2.84
C ILE A 241 11.99 4.59 2.54
N ALA A 242 11.42 3.57 1.90
CA ALA A 242 9.99 3.53 1.60
C ALA A 242 9.12 3.61 2.86
N VAL A 243 9.50 2.92 3.94
CA VAL A 243 8.79 2.99 5.23
C VAL A 243 8.94 4.36 5.88
N LEU A 244 10.11 5.00 5.80
CA LEU A 244 10.31 6.37 6.31
C LEU A 244 9.49 7.41 5.51
N LEU A 245 9.37 7.21 4.19
CA LEU A 245 8.49 8.04 3.36
C LEU A 245 7.01 7.80 3.68
N PHE A 246 6.63 6.54 3.91
CA PHE A 246 5.28 6.17 4.34
C PHE A 246 4.94 6.77 5.70
N SER A 247 5.88 6.76 6.65
CA SER A 247 5.66 7.31 7.98
C SER A 247 5.38 8.81 7.96
N ALA A 248 6.00 9.57 7.04
CA ALA A 248 5.86 11.02 6.90
C ALA A 248 5.26 11.45 5.54
N ASN A 249 4.27 10.70 5.05
CA ASN A 249 3.66 10.98 3.75
C ASN A 249 2.75 12.24 3.78
N PRO A 250 2.47 12.87 2.62
CA PRO A 250 1.64 14.09 2.55
C PRO A 250 0.20 13.94 3.05
N ALA A 251 -0.32 12.72 3.08
CA ALA A 251 -1.66 12.40 3.57
C ALA A 251 -1.66 11.95 5.05
N SER A 252 -0.60 12.24 5.80
CA SER A 252 -0.35 11.68 7.15
C SER A 252 -1.49 11.83 8.13
N ILE A 253 -2.21 12.96 8.15
CA ILE A 253 -3.36 13.16 9.05
C ILE A 253 -4.50 12.19 8.74
N PHE A 254 -4.75 11.87 7.47
CA PHE A 254 -5.79 10.93 7.06
C PHE A 254 -5.50 9.49 7.49
N PHE A 255 -4.23 9.16 7.77
CA PHE A 255 -3.85 7.88 8.35
C PHE A 255 -4.02 7.82 9.89
N SER A 256 -4.46 8.90 10.54
CA SER A 256 -4.58 8.99 12.01
C SER A 256 -5.96 9.46 12.46
N ALA A 257 -6.55 10.45 11.79
CA ALA A 257 -7.94 10.86 11.98
C ALA A 257 -8.92 9.75 11.62
N ALA A 258 -10.21 9.85 11.98
CA ALA A 258 -11.23 8.80 11.75
C ALA A 258 -11.62 8.64 10.26
N TYR A 259 -10.64 8.23 9.47
CA TYR A 259 -10.63 8.14 8.01
C TYR A 259 -10.31 6.71 7.57
N THR A 260 -10.76 6.38 6.37
CA THR A 260 -10.65 5.04 5.77
C THR A 260 -9.22 4.62 5.36
N GLU A 261 -8.29 5.56 5.29
CA GLU A 261 -7.04 5.48 4.53
C GLU A 261 -6.10 4.40 5.08
N SER A 262 -5.97 4.30 6.41
CA SER A 262 -5.12 3.27 7.04
C SER A 262 -5.64 1.86 6.80
N LEU A 263 -6.94 1.63 7.01
CA LEU A 263 -7.56 0.32 6.79
C LEU A 263 -7.51 -0.08 5.31
N TYR A 264 -7.87 0.85 4.42
CA TYR A 264 -7.82 0.64 2.98
C TYR A 264 -6.40 0.33 2.48
N CYS A 265 -5.40 1.06 2.98
CA CYS A 265 -3.99 0.87 2.63
C CYS A 265 -3.49 -0.49 3.10
N LEU A 266 -3.81 -0.90 4.33
CA LEU A 266 -3.44 -2.22 4.85
C LEU A 266 -4.02 -3.34 3.97
N LEU A 267 -5.31 -3.28 3.66
CA LEU A 267 -5.99 -4.29 2.85
C LEU A 267 -5.41 -4.34 1.42
N THR A 268 -5.18 -3.18 0.81
CA THR A 268 -4.60 -3.09 -0.54
C THR A 268 -3.17 -3.63 -0.56
N PHE A 269 -2.32 -3.23 0.38
CA PHE A 269 -0.94 -3.71 0.44
C PHE A 269 -0.87 -5.20 0.77
N THR A 270 -1.71 -5.69 1.68
CA THR A 270 -1.77 -7.13 1.99
C THR A 270 -2.23 -7.93 0.78
N GLY A 271 -3.23 -7.46 0.04
CA GLY A 271 -3.68 -8.09 -1.20
C GLY A 271 -2.59 -8.15 -2.29
N ILE A 272 -1.77 -7.10 -2.40
CA ILE A 272 -0.61 -7.05 -3.31
C ILE A 272 0.49 -8.00 -2.82
N TRP A 273 0.84 -7.96 -1.53
CA TRP A 273 1.88 -8.80 -0.95
C TRP A 273 1.56 -10.29 -1.11
N LEU A 274 0.30 -10.70 -0.92
CA LEU A 274 -0.14 -12.07 -1.15
C LEU A 274 0.07 -12.52 -2.60
N LEU A 275 -0.11 -11.64 -3.59
CA LEU A 275 0.14 -11.96 -5.00
C LEU A 275 1.64 -12.04 -5.34
N LEU A 276 2.49 -11.35 -4.59
CA LEU A 276 3.96 -11.33 -4.75
C LEU A 276 4.67 -12.48 -4.02
N GLU A 277 4.10 -12.98 -2.92
CA GLU A 277 4.69 -14.04 -2.10
C GLU A 277 4.78 -15.34 -2.88
N ASP A 278 5.85 -16.13 -2.81
CA ASP A 278 5.99 -17.36 -3.62
C ASP A 278 5.83 -18.66 -2.83
N ASN A 279 5.74 -18.59 -1.50
CA ASN A 279 5.75 -19.77 -0.62
C ASN A 279 4.53 -20.68 -0.75
N HIS A 280 3.40 -20.16 -1.25
CA HIS A 280 2.14 -20.89 -1.35
C HIS A 280 1.68 -21.06 -2.80
N PRO A 281 0.82 -22.06 -3.11
CA PRO A 281 0.22 -22.18 -4.43
C PRO A 281 -0.49 -20.89 -4.85
N PHE A 282 -0.36 -20.50 -6.12
CA PHE A 282 -0.95 -19.25 -6.64
C PHE A 282 -2.45 -19.13 -6.33
N PHE A 283 -3.19 -20.24 -6.37
CA PHE A 283 -4.63 -20.24 -6.09
C PHE A 283 -4.98 -19.78 -4.66
N ILE A 284 -4.21 -20.19 -3.64
CA ILE A 284 -4.45 -19.79 -2.24
C ILE A 284 -4.13 -18.31 -2.05
N ARG A 285 -2.99 -17.87 -2.61
CA ARG A 285 -2.58 -16.46 -2.66
C ARG A 285 -3.62 -15.58 -3.32
N TYR A 286 -4.13 -16.06 -4.46
CA TYR A 286 -5.19 -15.42 -5.23
C TYR A 286 -6.47 -15.28 -4.42
N LEU A 287 -6.97 -16.34 -3.75
CA LEU A 287 -8.15 -16.25 -2.88
C LEU A 287 -7.96 -15.24 -1.74
N GLY A 288 -6.81 -15.27 -1.07
CA GLY A 288 -6.50 -14.32 0.00
C GLY A 288 -6.44 -12.87 -0.51
N SER A 289 -5.88 -12.67 -1.70
CA SER A 289 -5.86 -11.36 -2.37
C SER A 289 -7.27 -10.86 -2.73
N LEU A 290 -8.14 -11.73 -3.23
CA LEU A 290 -9.54 -11.39 -3.50
C LEU A 290 -10.28 -10.96 -2.25
N LEU A 291 -10.08 -11.65 -1.12
CA LEU A 291 -10.69 -11.26 0.15
C LEU A 291 -10.22 -9.85 0.55
N CYS A 292 -8.91 -9.60 0.52
CA CYS A 292 -8.34 -8.30 0.86
C CYS A 292 -8.87 -7.18 -0.06
N PHE A 293 -8.91 -7.40 -1.37
CA PHE A 293 -9.39 -6.41 -2.33
C PHE A 293 -10.90 -6.21 -2.28
N SER A 294 -11.68 -7.25 -1.96
CA SER A 294 -13.12 -7.15 -1.71
C SER A 294 -13.40 -6.26 -0.50
N LEU A 295 -12.68 -6.47 0.62
CA LEU A 295 -12.77 -5.62 1.79
C LEU A 295 -12.24 -4.20 1.53
N ALA A 296 -11.18 -4.05 0.72
CA ALA A 296 -10.66 -2.75 0.32
C ALA A 296 -11.71 -1.97 -0.50
N TYR A 297 -12.37 -2.63 -1.46
CA TYR A 297 -13.49 -2.03 -2.19
C TYR A 297 -14.64 -1.70 -1.25
N ALA A 298 -14.92 -2.54 -0.26
CA ALA A 298 -15.92 -2.27 0.77
C ALA A 298 -15.55 -1.11 1.72
N THR A 299 -14.28 -0.67 1.71
CA THR A 299 -13.78 0.46 2.49
C THR A 299 -13.83 1.76 1.70
N ARG A 300 -13.53 1.71 0.39
CA ARG A 300 -13.54 2.86 -0.52
C ARG A 300 -13.83 2.44 -1.95
N SER A 301 -14.52 3.29 -2.71
CA SER A 301 -14.87 3.05 -4.11
C SER A 301 -13.66 2.82 -5.03
N ASN A 302 -12.54 3.48 -4.78
CA ASN A 302 -11.30 3.29 -5.56
C ASN A 302 -10.67 1.91 -5.34
N GLY A 303 -11.12 1.11 -4.38
CA GLY A 303 -10.72 -0.29 -4.23
C GLY A 303 -11.11 -1.19 -5.41
N LEU A 304 -12.08 -0.80 -6.25
CA LEU A 304 -12.40 -1.54 -7.47
C LEU A 304 -11.21 -1.62 -8.43
N ILE A 305 -10.37 -0.57 -8.46
CA ILE A 305 -9.21 -0.46 -9.33
C ILE A 305 -8.16 -1.54 -9.00
N ASN A 306 -8.19 -2.10 -7.78
CA ASN A 306 -7.31 -3.20 -7.38
C ASN A 306 -7.54 -4.49 -8.20
N LEU A 307 -8.67 -4.63 -8.90
CA LEU A 307 -8.87 -5.69 -9.90
C LEU A 307 -7.80 -5.67 -11.01
N GLY A 308 -7.21 -4.51 -11.28
CA GLY A 308 -6.09 -4.38 -12.21
C GLY A 308 -4.85 -5.15 -11.75
N TYR A 309 -4.57 -5.18 -10.43
CA TYR A 309 -3.48 -6.00 -9.88
C TYR A 309 -3.76 -7.49 -10.10
N VAL A 310 -4.97 -7.94 -9.77
CA VAL A 310 -5.39 -9.33 -9.97
C VAL A 310 -5.27 -9.72 -11.44
N GLY A 311 -5.77 -8.88 -12.34
CA GLY A 311 -5.68 -9.08 -13.78
C GLY A 311 -4.24 -9.20 -14.27
N PHE A 312 -3.35 -8.33 -13.78
CA PHE A 312 -1.93 -8.38 -14.12
C PHE A 312 -1.26 -9.69 -13.68
N PHE A 313 -1.40 -10.08 -12.41
CA PHE A 313 -0.76 -11.31 -11.91
C PHE A 313 -1.37 -12.58 -12.51
N CYS A 314 -2.68 -12.61 -12.76
CA CYS A 314 -3.33 -13.69 -13.51
C CYS A 314 -2.80 -13.76 -14.96
N LEU A 315 -2.53 -12.62 -15.60
CA LEU A 315 -1.96 -12.55 -16.94
C LEU A 315 -0.52 -13.06 -16.96
N VAL A 316 0.30 -12.68 -15.98
CA VAL A 316 1.67 -13.19 -15.84
C VAL A 316 1.66 -14.72 -15.67
N GLU A 317 0.83 -15.24 -14.77
CA GLU A 317 0.68 -16.69 -14.56
C GLU A 317 0.15 -17.44 -15.80
N PHE A 318 -0.68 -16.77 -16.62
CA PHE A 318 -1.17 -17.30 -17.89
C PHE A 318 -0.06 -17.37 -18.95
N ILE A 319 0.72 -16.30 -19.11
CA ILE A 319 1.77 -16.18 -20.14
C ILE A 319 3.00 -17.01 -19.77
N VAL A 320 3.42 -16.93 -18.50
CA VAL A 320 4.69 -17.38 -17.96
C VAL A 320 4.44 -18.53 -16.98
N SER A 321 3.92 -19.64 -17.52
CA SER A 321 3.65 -20.83 -16.70
C SER A 321 4.97 -21.54 -16.37
N THR A 322 5.21 -21.77 -15.08
CA THR A 322 6.29 -22.63 -14.58
C THR A 322 6.22 -24.01 -15.23
N ASP A 323 7.37 -24.50 -15.67
CA ASP A 323 7.50 -25.87 -16.17
C ASP A 323 7.40 -26.86 -14.98
N PRO A 324 6.44 -27.80 -14.96
CA PRO A 324 6.29 -28.76 -13.87
C PRO A 324 7.53 -29.66 -13.67
N GLU A 325 8.36 -29.85 -14.69
CA GLU A 325 9.59 -30.67 -14.59
C GLU A 325 10.81 -29.86 -14.15
N ASN A 326 10.81 -28.53 -14.33
CA ASN A 326 11.94 -27.67 -14.00
C ASN A 326 11.46 -26.30 -13.48
N PRO A 327 11.31 -26.11 -12.15
CA PRO A 327 10.75 -24.87 -11.58
C PRO A 327 11.60 -23.61 -11.85
N SER A 328 12.85 -23.77 -12.31
CA SER A 328 13.75 -22.70 -12.72
C SER A 328 13.53 -22.22 -14.17
N GLN A 329 12.82 -23.00 -15.00
CA GLN A 329 12.51 -22.61 -16.39
C GLN A 329 11.07 -22.14 -16.51
N ARG A 330 10.91 -20.94 -17.04
CA ARG A 330 9.61 -20.37 -17.41
C ARG A 330 9.41 -20.51 -18.91
N ARG A 331 8.36 -21.22 -19.32
CA ARG A 331 8.02 -21.41 -20.74
C ARG A 331 6.86 -20.52 -21.16
N ILE A 332 6.99 -19.89 -22.32
CA ILE A 332 5.97 -18.99 -22.88
C ILE A 332 4.82 -19.79 -23.50
N ILE A 333 3.59 -19.36 -23.24
CA ILE A 333 2.36 -20.06 -23.65
C ILE A 333 2.25 -20.36 -25.16
N PHE A 334 2.73 -19.46 -26.03
CA PHE A 334 2.57 -19.56 -27.49
C PHE A 334 3.29 -20.74 -28.15
N LYS A 335 4.14 -21.46 -27.41
CA LYS A 335 4.83 -22.67 -27.89
C LYS A 335 4.23 -23.97 -27.33
N ARG A 336 3.07 -23.91 -26.65
CA ARG A 336 2.37 -25.08 -26.08
C ARG A 336 1.35 -25.68 -27.05
N PRO A 337 1.00 -26.98 -26.90
CA PRO A 337 -0.04 -27.59 -27.72
C PRO A 337 -1.39 -26.89 -27.47
N VAL A 338 -2.19 -26.77 -28.54
CA VAL A 338 -3.48 -26.05 -28.54
C VAL A 338 -4.41 -26.44 -27.37
N PRO A 339 -4.57 -27.72 -26.99
CA PRO A 339 -5.43 -28.09 -25.85
C PRO A 339 -4.98 -27.46 -24.52
N VAL A 340 -3.67 -27.31 -24.30
CA VAL A 340 -3.13 -26.67 -23.08
C VAL A 340 -3.40 -25.17 -23.10
N ILE A 341 -3.32 -24.54 -24.27
CA ILE A 341 -3.66 -23.11 -24.45
C ILE A 341 -5.15 -22.89 -24.14
N ILE A 342 -6.04 -23.71 -24.68
CA ILE A 342 -7.50 -23.61 -24.44
C ILE A 342 -7.80 -23.78 -22.95
N SER A 343 -7.27 -24.82 -22.31
CA SER A 343 -7.47 -25.08 -20.87
C SER A 343 -6.97 -23.91 -20.01
N ARG A 344 -5.77 -23.39 -20.27
CA ARG A 344 -5.22 -22.25 -19.53
C ARG A 344 -6.01 -20.96 -19.76
N THR A 345 -6.52 -20.75 -20.97
CA THR A 345 -7.39 -19.61 -21.30
C THR A 345 -8.70 -19.70 -20.52
N ALA A 346 -9.30 -20.88 -20.44
CA ALA A 346 -10.50 -21.12 -19.64
C ALA A 346 -10.26 -20.86 -18.14
N VAL A 347 -9.12 -21.31 -17.60
CA VAL A 347 -8.73 -21.05 -16.20
C VAL A 347 -8.50 -19.55 -15.95
N PHE A 348 -7.84 -18.84 -16.88
CA PHE A 348 -7.66 -17.39 -16.79
C PHE A 348 -9.01 -16.66 -16.79
N ALA A 349 -9.90 -16.98 -17.73
CA ALA A 349 -11.23 -16.40 -17.82
C ALA A 349 -12.06 -16.67 -16.54
N LEU A 350 -12.06 -17.91 -16.05
CA LEU A 350 -12.75 -18.29 -14.82
C LEU A 350 -12.22 -17.51 -13.61
N ARG A 351 -10.90 -17.35 -13.49
CA ARG A 351 -10.29 -16.52 -12.44
C ARG A 351 -10.75 -15.07 -12.57
N MET A 352 -10.69 -14.47 -13.75
CA MET A 352 -11.14 -13.07 -13.91
C MET A 352 -12.62 -12.88 -13.56
N ILE A 353 -13.49 -13.80 -13.96
CA ILE A 353 -14.92 -13.77 -13.58
C ILE A 353 -15.07 -13.88 -12.06
N LEU A 354 -14.39 -14.84 -11.43
CA LEU A 354 -14.40 -15.00 -9.99
C LEU A 354 -13.89 -13.74 -9.28
N ALA A 355 -12.83 -13.10 -9.78
CA ALA A 355 -12.29 -11.88 -9.21
C ALA A 355 -13.33 -10.74 -9.20
N VAL A 356 -13.98 -10.49 -10.35
CA VAL A 356 -15.00 -9.44 -10.47
C VAL A 356 -16.19 -9.71 -9.55
N LEU A 357 -16.68 -10.96 -9.53
CA LEU A 357 -17.80 -11.36 -8.68
C LEU A 357 -17.45 -11.25 -7.19
N SER A 358 -16.34 -11.82 -6.75
CA SER A 358 -15.93 -11.81 -5.34
C SER A 358 -15.62 -10.41 -4.81
N VAL A 359 -15.00 -9.55 -5.61
CA VAL A 359 -14.70 -8.16 -5.19
C VAL A 359 -15.97 -7.32 -5.16
N SER A 360 -16.87 -7.46 -6.14
CA SER A 360 -18.06 -6.60 -6.25
C SER A 360 -19.21 -7.04 -5.35
N LEU A 361 -19.29 -8.32 -4.97
CA LEU A 361 -20.43 -8.90 -4.25
C LEU A 361 -20.81 -8.17 -2.94
N PRO A 362 -19.89 -7.86 -2.00
CA PRO A 362 -20.28 -7.19 -0.76
C PRO A 362 -20.89 -5.80 -0.99
N ILE A 363 -20.35 -5.07 -1.96
CA ILE A 363 -20.83 -3.73 -2.31
C ILE A 363 -22.13 -3.78 -3.11
N PHE A 364 -22.31 -4.80 -3.94
CA PHE A 364 -23.60 -5.04 -4.59
C PHE A 364 -24.70 -5.32 -3.55
N VAL A 365 -24.44 -6.20 -2.58
CA VAL A 365 -25.39 -6.53 -1.50
C VAL A 365 -25.70 -5.28 -0.67
N HIS A 366 -24.67 -4.52 -0.27
CA HIS A 366 -24.86 -3.26 0.44
C HIS A 366 -25.68 -2.26 -0.38
N GLY A 367 -25.34 -2.08 -1.65
CA GLY A 367 -26.02 -1.18 -2.57
C GLY A 367 -27.51 -1.49 -2.72
N ARG A 368 -27.85 -2.78 -2.85
CA ARG A 368 -29.24 -3.25 -2.88
C ARG A 368 -29.97 -3.01 -1.56
N ARG A 369 -29.34 -3.28 -0.42
CA ARG A 369 -29.93 -3.02 0.89
C ARG A 369 -30.27 -1.53 1.07
N GLN A 370 -29.34 -0.64 0.72
CA GLN A 370 -29.57 0.80 0.84
C GLN A 370 -30.62 1.30 -0.16
N GLN A 371 -30.64 0.75 -1.38
CA GLN A 371 -31.68 1.09 -2.36
C GLN A 371 -33.08 0.75 -1.83
N ILE A 372 -33.27 -0.44 -1.23
CA ILE A 372 -34.56 -0.83 -0.65
C ILE A 372 -34.93 0.10 0.52
N ALA A 373 -33.98 0.44 1.39
CA ALA A 373 -34.24 1.32 2.53
C ALA A 373 -34.62 2.75 2.10
N PHE A 374 -33.83 3.38 1.24
CA PHE A 374 -34.06 4.77 0.82
C PHE A 374 -35.27 4.93 -0.09
N CYS A 375 -35.56 3.92 -0.92
CA CYS A 375 -36.66 3.96 -1.88
C CYS A 375 -37.98 3.41 -1.34
N SER A 376 -38.07 3.09 -0.05
CA SER A 376 -39.31 2.68 0.60
C SER A 376 -39.88 3.81 1.45
N HIS A 377 -41.11 4.23 1.15
CA HIS A 377 -41.84 5.20 1.97
C HIS A 377 -42.01 4.75 3.42
N SER A 378 -42.10 3.44 3.68
CA SER A 378 -42.24 2.90 5.03
C SER A 378 -41.02 3.15 5.91
N SER A 379 -39.85 3.38 5.32
CA SER A 379 -38.60 3.62 6.05
C SER A 379 -38.47 5.05 6.56
N ALA A 380 -39.35 5.98 6.15
CA ALA A 380 -39.36 7.34 6.69
C ALA A 380 -39.76 7.36 8.17
N SER A 381 -40.65 6.45 8.60
CA SER A 381 -41.13 6.38 9.98
C SER A 381 -40.11 5.77 10.95
N SER A 382 -39.08 5.07 10.47
CA SER A 382 -38.04 4.48 11.31
C SER A 382 -36.96 5.47 11.76
N VAL A 383 -36.95 6.70 11.22
CA VAL A 383 -35.95 7.72 11.56
C VAL A 383 -36.34 8.44 12.86
N PRO A 384 -35.46 8.50 13.89
CA PRO A 384 -35.72 9.27 15.11
C PRO A 384 -36.06 10.74 14.86
N ALA A 385 -37.00 11.29 15.65
CA ALA A 385 -37.48 12.66 15.48
C ALA A 385 -36.36 13.72 15.58
N THR A 386 -35.33 13.48 16.39
CA THR A 386 -34.15 14.34 16.50
C THR A 386 -33.40 14.46 15.18
N LEU A 387 -33.14 13.33 14.52
CA LEU A 387 -32.46 13.28 13.21
C LEU A 387 -33.31 13.87 12.09
N GLN A 388 -34.63 13.73 12.15
CA GLN A 388 -35.56 14.36 11.21
C GLN A 388 -35.55 15.88 11.33
N ARG A 389 -35.60 16.43 12.56
CA ARG A 389 -35.51 17.89 12.78
C ARG A 389 -34.19 18.45 12.29
N PHE A 390 -33.08 17.78 12.63
CA PHE A 390 -31.76 18.17 12.18
C PHE A 390 -31.66 18.20 10.65
N ALA A 391 -32.23 17.19 9.98
CA ALA A 391 -32.26 17.13 8.53
C ALA A 391 -33.06 18.29 7.91
N ALA A 392 -34.21 18.64 8.49
CA ALA A 392 -35.04 19.74 8.01
C ALA A 392 -34.31 21.09 8.13
N GLU A 393 -33.62 21.33 9.24
CA GLU A 393 -32.84 22.55 9.49
C GLU A 393 -31.66 22.70 8.50
N HIS A 394 -30.95 21.60 8.25
CA HIS A 394 -29.75 21.58 7.42
C HIS A 394 -30.00 21.18 5.96
N LYS A 395 -31.28 21.09 5.54
CA LYS A 395 -31.71 20.71 4.19
C LYS A 395 -31.12 19.37 3.70
N LEU A 396 -30.99 18.40 4.60
CA LEU A 396 -30.51 17.05 4.30
C LEU A 396 -31.65 16.15 3.84
N VAL A 397 -31.35 15.24 2.91
CA VAL A 397 -32.31 14.24 2.43
C VAL A 397 -32.20 12.98 3.29
N THR A 398 -33.31 12.56 3.90
CA THR A 398 -33.41 11.36 4.73
C THR A 398 -33.92 10.14 3.97
N VAL A 399 -33.74 8.96 4.55
CA VAL A 399 -34.36 7.70 4.12
C VAL A 399 -35.88 7.86 3.91
N GLY A 400 -36.42 7.27 2.84
CA GLY A 400 -37.86 7.22 2.53
C GLY A 400 -38.43 8.46 1.82
N ARG A 401 -37.60 9.47 1.53
CA ARG A 401 -37.96 10.68 0.76
C ARG A 401 -37.89 10.45 -0.75
N THR A 402 -38.72 9.54 -1.27
CA THR A 402 -38.77 9.20 -2.70
C THR A 402 -39.24 10.36 -3.59
N ASP A 403 -39.80 11.42 -3.00
CA ASP A 403 -40.14 12.68 -3.67
C ASP A 403 -38.91 13.44 -4.16
N VAL A 404 -37.75 13.26 -3.50
CA VAL A 404 -36.50 13.96 -3.81
C VAL A 404 -35.43 13.02 -4.38
N ILE A 405 -35.50 11.72 -4.09
CA ILE A 405 -34.50 10.73 -4.49
C ILE A 405 -34.73 10.30 -5.95
N ASP A 406 -33.76 10.58 -6.82
CA ASP A 406 -33.85 10.37 -8.27
C ASP A 406 -33.26 9.03 -8.77
N TRP A 407 -32.48 8.35 -7.94
CA TRP A 407 -31.73 7.14 -8.31
C TRP A 407 -32.44 5.82 -7.99
N CYS A 408 -33.69 5.85 -7.54
CA CYS A 408 -34.43 4.65 -7.15
C CYS A 408 -34.63 3.63 -8.29
N ASN A 409 -34.73 4.10 -9.53
CA ASN A 409 -34.92 3.25 -10.71
C ASN A 409 -33.60 2.80 -11.37
N VAL A 410 -32.45 3.23 -10.84
CA VAL A 410 -31.14 2.89 -11.41
C VAL A 410 -30.78 1.44 -11.05
N THR A 411 -30.28 0.69 -12.03
CA THR A 411 -29.75 -0.66 -11.84
C THR A 411 -28.28 -0.70 -12.24
N SER A 412 -27.44 -1.21 -11.34
CA SER A 412 -26.00 -1.40 -11.58
C SER A 412 -25.50 -2.57 -10.75
N SER A 413 -24.60 -3.36 -11.35
CA SER A 413 -24.05 -4.57 -10.72
C SER A 413 -22.64 -4.35 -10.14
N ILE A 414 -21.92 -3.33 -10.60
CA ILE A 414 -20.52 -3.09 -10.24
C ILE A 414 -20.39 -1.96 -9.21
N PHE A 415 -21.13 -0.87 -9.43
CA PHE A 415 -21.23 0.25 -8.50
C PHE A 415 -22.60 0.26 -7.84
N PRO A 416 -22.72 0.75 -6.60
CA PRO A 416 -24.03 0.98 -6.01
C PRO A 416 -24.86 1.92 -6.91
N PRO A 417 -26.16 1.64 -7.11
CA PRO A 417 -27.00 2.39 -8.05
C PRO A 417 -27.12 3.89 -7.70
N PHE A 418 -26.95 4.24 -6.43
CA PHE A 418 -26.94 5.64 -5.96
C PHE A 418 -25.61 6.35 -6.14
N TYR A 419 -24.49 5.63 -6.30
CA TYR A 419 -23.16 6.22 -6.06
C TYR A 419 -22.85 7.36 -7.03
N ALA A 420 -23.11 7.17 -8.33
CA ALA A 420 -22.88 8.19 -9.35
C ALA A 420 -23.77 9.43 -9.12
N SER A 421 -25.07 9.23 -8.84
CA SER A 421 -26.01 10.32 -8.59
C SER A 421 -25.64 11.13 -7.34
N VAL A 422 -25.30 10.45 -6.24
CA VAL A 422 -24.89 11.08 -4.98
C VAL A 422 -23.57 11.85 -5.16
N GLN A 423 -22.57 11.26 -5.84
CA GLN A 423 -21.30 11.93 -6.12
C GLN A 423 -21.48 13.18 -7.00
N ALA A 424 -22.36 13.12 -8.01
CA ALA A 424 -22.68 14.26 -8.85
C ALA A 424 -23.43 15.36 -8.08
N LYS A 425 -24.41 14.98 -7.24
CA LYS A 425 -25.28 15.91 -6.49
C LYS A 425 -24.53 16.69 -5.42
N TYR A 426 -23.68 16.03 -4.63
CA TYR A 426 -23.05 16.64 -3.46
C TYR A 426 -21.59 17.06 -3.68
N TRP A 427 -20.89 16.44 -4.63
CA TRP A 427 -19.46 16.71 -4.90
C TRP A 427 -19.17 17.13 -6.34
N HIS A 428 -20.20 17.31 -7.19
CA HIS A 428 -20.06 17.72 -8.60
C HIS A 428 -19.12 16.84 -9.43
N VAL A 429 -18.97 15.56 -9.04
CA VAL A 429 -18.13 14.60 -9.75
C VAL A 429 -18.76 14.28 -11.10
N SER A 430 -18.13 14.75 -12.16
CA SER A 430 -18.55 14.58 -13.54
C SER A 430 -17.35 14.79 -14.46
N LEU A 431 -17.42 14.31 -15.70
CA LEU A 431 -16.34 14.48 -16.65
C LEU A 431 -16.07 15.99 -16.88
N PHE A 432 -14.87 16.44 -16.55
CA PHE A 432 -14.43 17.84 -16.52
C PHE A 432 -15.18 18.77 -15.55
N GLY A 433 -16.08 18.27 -14.69
CA GLY A 433 -16.87 19.10 -13.78
C GLY A 433 -16.04 19.92 -12.79
N TYR A 434 -14.82 19.45 -12.49
CA TYR A 434 -13.90 20.10 -11.56
C TYR A 434 -13.06 21.23 -12.19
N TRP A 435 -13.05 21.37 -13.53
CA TRP A 435 -12.26 22.39 -14.22
C TRP A 435 -12.91 23.77 -14.10
N GLN A 436 -12.53 24.49 -13.05
CA GLN A 436 -12.97 25.85 -12.79
C GLN A 436 -11.77 26.73 -12.41
N PHE A 437 -11.75 27.99 -12.86
CA PHE A 437 -10.68 28.93 -12.50
C PHE A 437 -10.48 29.09 -10.99
N ARG A 438 -11.58 29.01 -10.21
CA ARG A 438 -11.54 29.08 -8.74
C ARG A 438 -10.80 27.90 -8.09
N LYS A 439 -10.64 26.77 -8.81
CA LYS A 439 -10.02 25.54 -8.32
C LYS A 439 -8.55 25.39 -8.72
N ILE A 440 -7.95 26.38 -9.37
CA ILE A 440 -6.51 26.37 -9.71
C ILE A 440 -5.62 26.07 -8.49
N PRO A 441 -5.85 26.64 -7.29
CA PRO A 441 -5.04 26.31 -6.11
C PRO A 441 -5.07 24.81 -5.77
N CYS A 442 -6.21 24.14 -5.92
CA CYS A 442 -6.39 22.72 -5.69
C CYS A 442 -5.53 21.86 -6.65
N PHE A 443 -5.46 22.25 -7.93
CA PHE A 443 -4.57 21.60 -8.90
C PHE A 443 -3.09 21.82 -8.57
N LEU A 444 -2.71 23.03 -8.12
CA LEU A 444 -1.33 23.32 -7.71
C LEU A 444 -0.91 22.49 -6.49
N MET A 445 -1.81 22.29 -5.53
CA MET A 445 -1.59 21.41 -4.37
C MET A 445 -1.39 19.95 -4.78
N ALA A 446 -2.15 19.46 -5.78
CA ALA A 446 -2.02 18.10 -6.30
C ALA A 446 -0.82 17.92 -7.26
N ALA A 447 -0.24 19.00 -7.78
CA ALA A 447 0.79 18.95 -8.83
C ALA A 447 2.01 18.08 -8.46
N PRO A 448 2.55 18.09 -7.21
CA PRO A 448 3.63 17.18 -6.83
C PRO A 448 3.24 15.70 -6.94
N ALA A 449 2.00 15.33 -6.61
CA ALA A 449 1.52 13.95 -6.78
C ALA A 449 1.47 13.55 -8.26
N PHE A 450 0.95 14.43 -9.13
CA PHE A 450 1.00 14.23 -10.59
C PHE A 450 2.44 14.09 -11.10
N HIS A 451 3.36 14.90 -10.60
CA HIS A 451 4.77 14.84 -10.96
C HIS A 451 5.39 13.49 -10.59
N VAL A 452 5.13 12.95 -9.40
CA VAL A 452 5.60 11.62 -8.99
C VAL A 452 5.09 10.53 -9.95
N VAL A 453 3.83 10.60 -10.37
CA VAL A 453 3.25 9.67 -11.36
C VAL A 453 3.95 9.79 -12.71
N ALA A 454 4.11 11.01 -13.23
CA ALA A 454 4.78 11.24 -14.51
C ALA A 454 6.25 10.79 -14.48
N PHE A 455 6.97 11.08 -13.40
CA PHE A 455 8.36 10.71 -13.20
C PHE A 455 8.54 9.18 -13.15
N GLY A 456 7.74 8.49 -12.34
CA GLY A 456 7.79 7.02 -12.27
C GLY A 456 7.33 6.34 -13.56
N ALA A 457 6.31 6.88 -14.24
CA ALA A 457 5.85 6.38 -15.54
C ALA A 457 6.96 6.48 -16.61
N ARG A 458 7.65 7.63 -16.67
CA ARG A 458 8.80 7.82 -17.56
C ARG A 458 9.91 6.80 -17.28
N GLN A 459 10.18 6.52 -16.01
CA GLN A 459 11.20 5.55 -15.62
C GLN A 459 10.83 4.11 -16.04
N THR A 460 9.58 3.70 -15.81
CA THR A 460 9.08 2.38 -16.24
C THR A 460 9.10 2.27 -17.77
N TRP A 461 8.72 3.34 -18.48
CA TRP A 461 8.76 3.39 -19.94
C TRP A 461 10.18 3.21 -20.49
N HIS A 462 11.15 3.93 -19.93
CA HIS A 462 12.54 3.84 -20.35
C HIS A 462 13.13 2.43 -20.13
N ARG A 463 12.74 1.76 -19.03
CA ARG A 463 13.11 0.36 -18.77
C ARG A 463 12.50 -0.60 -19.78
N ALA A 464 11.20 -0.44 -20.06
CA ALA A 464 10.50 -1.25 -21.05
C ALA A 464 11.14 -1.13 -22.44
N TRP A 465 11.53 0.10 -22.83
CA TRP A 465 12.20 0.36 -24.09
C TRP A 465 13.61 -0.27 -24.14
N SER A 466 14.37 -0.17 -23.06
CA SER A 466 15.74 -0.71 -22.98
C SER A 466 15.82 -2.24 -23.06
N LYS A 467 14.84 -2.96 -22.47
CA LYS A 467 14.87 -4.43 -22.45
C LYS A 467 14.40 -5.10 -23.76
N ARG A 468 13.94 -4.31 -24.75
CA ARG A 468 13.45 -4.74 -26.09
C ARG A 468 12.37 -5.85 -26.12
N SER A 469 12.00 -6.44 -24.99
CA SER A 469 10.98 -7.48 -24.86
C SER A 469 10.12 -7.23 -23.63
N PHE A 470 8.84 -6.91 -23.88
CA PHE A 470 7.81 -6.74 -22.84
C PHE A 470 7.58 -8.05 -22.05
N LEU A 471 7.80 -9.20 -22.67
CA LEU A 471 7.67 -10.51 -22.02
C LEU A 471 8.73 -10.72 -20.94
N HIS A 472 9.95 -10.23 -21.15
CA HIS A 472 11.01 -10.31 -20.15
C HIS A 472 10.74 -9.38 -18.96
N LEU A 473 10.10 -8.24 -19.22
CA LEU A 473 9.65 -7.30 -18.20
C LEU A 473 8.53 -7.88 -17.33
N LEU A 474 7.57 -8.58 -17.96
CA LEU A 474 6.48 -9.29 -17.28
C LEU A 474 6.98 -10.49 -16.45
N ALA A 475 8.04 -11.18 -16.92
CA ALA A 475 8.55 -12.39 -16.30
C ALA A 475 9.33 -12.16 -14.98
N GLU A 476 9.74 -10.93 -14.68
CA GLU A 476 10.50 -10.57 -13.47
C GLU A 476 9.67 -10.53 -12.18
N ASN A 477 8.40 -10.98 -12.19
CA ASN A 477 7.62 -11.29 -10.98
C ASN A 477 7.52 -10.19 -9.90
N GLY A 478 7.70 -8.93 -10.29
CA GLY A 478 7.71 -7.83 -9.34
C GLY A 478 8.09 -6.49 -9.93
N ASP A 479 8.04 -6.32 -11.26
CA ASP A 479 8.44 -5.06 -11.87
C ASP A 479 7.48 -3.90 -11.50
N HIS A 480 7.91 -2.66 -11.70
CA HIS A 480 7.16 -1.45 -11.36
C HIS A 480 5.88 -1.26 -12.20
N VAL A 481 5.66 -2.07 -13.24
CA VAL A 481 4.58 -1.95 -14.23
C VAL A 481 3.16 -1.93 -13.63
N PRO A 482 2.68 -2.94 -12.89
CA PRO A 482 1.31 -2.95 -12.35
C PRO A 482 1.03 -1.72 -11.47
N TYR A 483 1.99 -1.33 -10.65
CA TYR A 483 1.87 -0.16 -9.77
C TYR A 483 1.86 1.16 -10.57
N THR A 484 2.65 1.21 -11.65
CA THR A 484 2.69 2.36 -12.58
C THR A 484 1.34 2.51 -13.31
N LEU A 485 0.80 1.43 -13.87
CA LEU A 485 -0.50 1.45 -14.56
C LEU A 485 -1.63 1.89 -13.62
N HIS A 486 -1.64 1.34 -12.40
CA HIS A 486 -2.60 1.73 -11.37
C HIS A 486 -2.47 3.22 -11.01
N ALA A 487 -1.25 3.73 -10.83
CA ALA A 487 -1.01 5.15 -10.52
C ALA A 487 -1.42 6.09 -11.67
N ILE A 488 -1.12 5.72 -12.93
CA ILE A 488 -1.55 6.47 -14.12
C ILE A 488 -3.08 6.52 -14.19
N PHE A 489 -3.75 5.38 -14.00
CA PHE A 489 -5.22 5.33 -14.04
C PHE A 489 -5.83 6.26 -12.99
N MET A 490 -5.31 6.25 -11.75
CA MET A 490 -5.77 7.16 -10.70
C MET A 490 -5.52 8.63 -11.06
N ALA A 491 -4.33 8.97 -11.57
CA ALA A 491 -4.00 10.34 -11.97
C ALA A 491 -4.89 10.85 -13.10
N LEU A 492 -5.16 10.03 -14.12
CA LEU A 492 -6.10 10.39 -15.19
C LEU A 492 -7.52 10.59 -14.64
N GLY A 493 -7.95 9.74 -13.70
CA GLY A 493 -9.23 9.93 -13.01
C GLY A 493 -9.30 11.27 -12.25
N ALA A 494 -8.23 11.67 -11.57
CA ALA A 494 -8.16 12.96 -10.87
C ALA A 494 -8.14 14.16 -11.83
N LEU A 495 -7.58 13.98 -13.02
CA LEU A 495 -7.53 15.03 -14.03
C LEU A 495 -8.89 15.23 -14.72
N PHE A 496 -9.64 14.15 -14.92
CA PHE A 496 -10.82 14.17 -15.79
C PHE A 496 -12.16 13.97 -15.09
N VAL A 497 -12.21 13.27 -13.94
CA VAL A 497 -13.46 12.77 -13.38
C VAL A 497 -13.75 13.30 -11.98
N TYR A 498 -12.80 13.14 -11.06
CA TYR A 498 -12.99 13.50 -9.65
C TYR A 498 -12.08 14.64 -9.20
N ASN A 499 -12.32 15.16 -8.01
CA ASN A 499 -11.63 16.32 -7.47
C ASN A 499 -10.11 16.09 -7.38
N ALA A 500 -9.34 16.90 -8.10
CA ALA A 500 -7.90 16.69 -8.27
C ALA A 500 -7.10 16.75 -6.97
N GLU A 501 -7.54 17.57 -6.01
CA GLU A 501 -6.95 17.73 -4.67
C GLU A 501 -6.89 16.40 -3.89
N VAL A 502 -7.85 15.51 -4.14
CA VAL A 502 -7.95 14.20 -3.48
C VAL A 502 -6.89 13.21 -3.98
N LEU A 503 -6.25 13.47 -5.14
CA LEU A 503 -5.25 12.58 -5.73
C LEU A 503 -4.11 12.28 -4.76
N THR A 504 -3.59 13.28 -4.04
CA THR A 504 -2.47 13.10 -3.11
C THR A 504 -2.83 12.05 -2.04
N ARG A 505 -4.02 12.17 -1.45
CA ARG A 505 -4.51 11.22 -0.44
C ARG A 505 -4.78 9.83 -1.02
N MET A 506 -5.38 9.76 -2.20
CA MET A 506 -5.67 8.49 -2.88
C MET A 506 -4.39 7.77 -3.31
N LEU A 507 -3.44 8.45 -3.94
CA LEU A 507 -2.22 7.87 -4.47
C LEU A 507 -1.38 7.19 -3.37
N PHE A 508 -1.20 7.88 -2.24
CA PHE A 508 -0.36 7.41 -1.13
C PHE A 508 -1.01 6.31 -0.27
N SER A 509 -2.34 6.11 -0.38
CA SER A 509 -3.07 5.02 0.31
C SER A 509 -3.44 3.84 -0.59
N SER A 510 -3.45 4.01 -1.92
CA SER A 510 -3.93 2.99 -2.87
C SER A 510 -2.84 2.24 -3.62
N SER A 511 -1.59 2.66 -3.51
CA SER A 511 -0.51 2.02 -4.26
C SER A 511 0.83 2.09 -3.54
N PRO A 512 1.68 1.04 -3.63
CA PRO A 512 3.08 1.14 -3.21
C PRO A 512 3.92 1.99 -4.17
N PHE A 513 3.38 2.35 -5.35
CA PHE A 513 4.06 3.10 -6.41
C PHE A 513 4.83 4.35 -5.94
N PRO A 514 4.23 5.33 -5.23
CA PRO A 514 4.97 6.54 -4.84
C PRO A 514 6.18 6.19 -3.97
N TYR A 515 6.04 5.20 -3.08
CA TYR A 515 7.13 4.76 -2.21
C TYR A 515 8.22 4.02 -3.00
N LEU A 516 7.86 3.18 -3.97
CA LEU A 516 8.81 2.50 -4.85
C LEU A 516 9.64 3.49 -5.67
N VAL A 517 8.99 4.47 -6.28
CA VAL A 517 9.63 5.46 -7.16
C VAL A 517 10.53 6.39 -6.35
N LEU A 518 10.01 6.95 -5.26
CA LEU A 518 10.75 7.88 -4.43
C LEU A 518 11.91 7.19 -3.69
N ALA A 519 11.69 6.01 -3.11
CA ALA A 519 12.78 5.28 -2.44
C ALA A 519 13.90 4.90 -3.40
N GLN A 520 13.57 4.53 -4.64
CA GLN A 520 14.56 4.25 -5.65
C GLN A 520 15.35 5.51 -6.05
N TRP A 521 14.66 6.64 -6.27
CA TRP A 521 15.32 7.90 -6.58
C TRP A 521 16.26 8.33 -5.47
N MET A 522 15.78 8.36 -4.23
CA MET A 522 16.60 8.79 -3.10
C MET A 522 17.80 7.85 -2.88
N SER A 523 17.59 6.53 -2.98
CA SER A 523 18.67 5.55 -2.83
C SER A 523 19.81 5.77 -3.82
N ARG A 524 19.49 6.11 -5.09
CA ARG A 524 20.47 6.42 -6.14
C ARG A 524 21.25 7.71 -5.88
N ILE A 525 20.59 8.75 -5.36
CA ILE A 525 21.21 10.06 -5.10
C ILE A 525 22.10 10.03 -3.85
N THR A 526 21.80 9.16 -2.90
CA THR A 526 22.56 9.03 -1.65
C THR A 526 23.24 7.67 -1.53
N PRO A 527 24.16 7.27 -2.43
CA PRO A 527 24.80 5.95 -2.37
C PRO A 527 25.61 5.78 -1.10
N GLN A 528 26.29 6.84 -0.66
CA GLN A 528 27.19 6.87 0.50
C GLN A 528 26.48 6.75 1.87
N VAL A 529 25.18 7.05 1.94
CA VAL A 529 24.44 7.00 3.22
C VAL A 529 24.20 5.54 3.58
N ARG A 530 24.79 5.11 4.70
CA ARG A 530 24.61 3.78 5.28
C ARG A 530 23.45 3.78 6.24
N LEU A 531 22.92 2.59 6.53
CA LEU A 531 21.85 2.42 7.51
C LEU A 531 22.32 2.82 8.92
N SER A 532 23.60 2.58 9.24
CA SER A 532 24.24 3.01 10.49
C SER A 532 24.08 4.51 10.76
N ASP A 533 24.19 5.32 9.70
CA ASP A 533 24.13 6.78 9.76
C ASP A 533 22.71 7.29 10.10
N LEU A 534 21.71 6.42 9.95
CA LEU A 534 20.30 6.71 10.23
C LEU A 534 19.90 6.42 11.68
N PHE A 535 20.69 5.66 12.44
CA PHE A 535 20.41 5.41 13.86
C PHE A 535 20.77 6.60 14.76
N VAL A 536 21.51 7.59 14.25
CA VAL A 536 21.77 8.84 14.98
C VAL A 536 20.46 9.64 15.05
N PRO A 537 19.98 10.03 16.25
CA PRO A 537 18.64 10.54 16.43
C PRO A 537 18.49 11.93 15.81
N GLN A 538 17.96 11.97 14.59
CA GLN A 538 17.31 13.14 14.02
C GLN A 538 15.89 12.75 13.61
N PRO A 539 14.89 13.64 13.75
CA PRO A 539 13.58 13.39 13.18
C PRO A 539 13.74 13.25 11.65
N LEU A 540 13.38 12.07 11.12
CA LEU A 540 13.52 11.72 9.69
C LEU A 540 14.96 11.87 9.17
N PRO A 541 15.91 11.08 9.71
CA PRO A 541 17.35 11.31 9.50
C PRO A 541 17.76 11.15 8.03
N PHE A 542 17.04 10.31 7.27
CA PHE A 542 17.34 10.13 5.85
C PHE A 542 16.98 11.37 5.01
N LEU A 543 15.94 12.11 5.40
CA LEU A 543 15.49 13.29 4.66
C LEU A 543 16.45 14.48 4.80
N THR A 544 17.13 14.60 5.94
CA THR A 544 18.09 15.70 6.19
C THR A 544 19.36 15.56 5.35
N TYR A 545 19.85 14.33 5.12
CA TYR A 545 20.96 14.09 4.19
C TYR A 545 20.54 14.27 2.72
N PHE A 546 19.32 13.86 2.39
CA PHE A 546 18.79 13.95 1.04
C PHE A 546 18.58 15.41 0.59
N CYS A 547 17.97 16.25 1.43
CA CYS A 547 17.61 17.63 1.07
C CYS A 547 18.82 18.54 0.78
N ARG A 548 20.03 18.16 1.24
CA ARG A 548 21.27 18.92 1.02
C ARG A 548 21.93 18.66 -0.33
N ARG A 549 21.42 17.72 -1.14
CA ARG A 549 22.04 17.31 -2.41
C ARG A 549 21.74 18.25 -3.57
N GLY A 550 20.57 18.88 -3.59
CA GLY A 550 20.16 19.76 -4.67
C GLY A 550 18.77 20.36 -4.46
N LEU A 551 18.38 21.25 -5.38
CA LEU A 551 17.09 21.94 -5.33
C LEU A 551 15.89 20.97 -5.46
N PRO A 552 15.86 20.00 -6.40
CA PRO A 552 14.75 19.05 -6.50
C PRO A 552 14.55 18.23 -5.22
N GLU A 553 15.64 17.80 -4.59
CA GLU A 553 15.64 17.03 -3.35
C GLU A 553 15.11 17.86 -2.17
N PHE A 554 15.54 19.13 -2.09
CA PHE A 554 15.02 20.08 -1.10
C PHE A 554 13.52 20.36 -1.30
N LEU A 555 13.06 20.51 -2.55
CA LEU A 555 11.64 20.75 -2.84
C LEU A 555 10.76 19.55 -2.46
N LEU A 556 11.21 18.31 -2.70
CA LEU A 556 10.48 17.13 -2.22
C LEU A 556 10.43 17.09 -0.68
N TYR A 557 11.54 17.37 -0.02
CA TYR A 557 11.58 17.44 1.44
C TYR A 557 10.60 18.49 1.98
N LEU A 558 10.63 19.69 1.41
CA LEU A 558 9.72 20.78 1.77
C LEU A 558 8.27 20.36 1.57
N TYR A 559 7.94 19.73 0.43
CA TYR A 559 6.60 19.21 0.17
C TYR A 559 6.14 18.21 1.24
N LEU A 560 6.96 17.20 1.58
CA LEU A 560 6.62 16.22 2.61
C LEU A 560 6.41 16.88 3.98
N MET A 561 7.29 17.79 4.37
CA MET A 561 7.24 18.44 5.69
C MET A 561 6.11 19.45 5.80
N VAL A 562 5.85 20.21 4.73
CA VAL A 562 4.74 21.16 4.69
C VAL A 562 3.42 20.42 4.85
N TYR A 563 3.21 19.33 4.12
CA TYR A 563 1.98 18.55 4.29
C TYR A 563 1.88 17.86 5.65
N LEU A 564 2.99 17.34 6.18
CA LEU A 564 3.00 16.72 7.50
C LEU A 564 2.62 17.72 8.60
N VAL A 565 3.19 18.93 8.59
CA VAL A 565 2.98 19.93 9.64
C VAL A 565 1.78 20.82 9.34
N PHE A 566 1.80 21.56 8.23
CA PHE A 566 0.72 22.47 7.86
C PHE A 566 -0.56 21.72 7.52
N GLY A 567 -0.47 20.58 6.83
CA GLY A 567 -1.67 19.80 6.52
C GLY A 567 -2.37 19.26 7.75
N THR A 568 -1.60 18.72 8.72
CA THR A 568 -2.16 18.24 10.00
C THR A 568 -2.80 19.38 10.81
N THR A 569 -2.14 20.54 10.86
CA THR A 569 -2.66 21.69 11.63
C THR A 569 -3.90 22.29 10.98
N MET A 570 -3.89 22.51 9.66
CA MET A 570 -5.06 22.98 8.91
C MET A 570 -6.26 22.05 9.06
N HIS A 571 -6.04 20.73 8.94
CA HIS A 571 -7.10 19.74 9.14
C HIS A 571 -7.76 19.87 10.51
N ALA A 572 -6.95 19.93 11.57
CA ALA A 572 -7.42 20.03 12.96
C ALA A 572 -8.26 21.29 13.21
N MET A 573 -7.97 22.35 12.44
CA MET A 573 -8.59 23.69 12.54
C MET A 573 -9.81 23.90 11.63
N TRP A 574 -10.32 22.87 10.93
CA TRP A 574 -11.35 22.99 9.89
C TRP A 574 -10.95 23.83 8.67
N LEU A 575 -9.66 23.86 8.33
CA LEU A 575 -9.19 24.52 7.12
C LEU A 575 -8.89 23.50 6.02
N PRO A 576 -9.35 23.74 4.77
CA PRO A 576 -9.10 22.84 3.65
C PRO A 576 -7.63 22.94 3.22
N PHE A 577 -7.01 21.80 2.92
CA PHE A 577 -5.62 21.75 2.44
C PHE A 577 -5.34 20.60 1.44
N THR A 578 -6.33 19.74 1.20
CA THR A 578 -6.36 18.64 0.21
C THR A 578 -7.79 18.26 -0.13
#